data_AF-A0A418WPK7-F1
#
_entry.id   AF-A0A418WPK7-F1
#
_cell.length_a   1.000
_cell.length_b   1.000
_cell.length_c   1.000
_cell.angle_alpha   90.00
_cell.angle_beta   90.00
_cell.angle_gamma   90.00
#
_symmetry.space_group_name_H-M   'P 1'
#
loop_
_entity.id
_entity.type
_entity.pdbx_description
1 polymer ?
#
loop_
_entity_poly.entity_id
_entity_poly.type
_entity_poly.pdbx_seq_one_letter_code
_entity_poly.pdbx_strand_id
1 'polypeptide(L)'
;MLTSLVRMRARIARLQSIDRWPLPRLVRDPESERVRRIEDAIVSLPPQTREVFMMHRFENLGYDRIAHRLDLSIADVERHIAKALLRLCHALEDIL
;
A
#
# COMPACT_ATOMS: atom_id res chain seq x y z
N MET A 1 12.33 0.15 16.53
CA MET A 1 11.50 1.05 15.70
C MET A 1 11.60 0.67 14.22
N LEU A 2 11.10 -0.52 13.81
CA LEU A 2 11.10 -0.98 12.40
C LEU A 2 10.00 -2.07 12.17
N THR A 3 8.81 -1.92 12.77
CA THR A 3 7.77 -2.98 12.80
C THR A 3 6.64 -2.83 11.78
N SER A 4 6.62 -1.80 10.94
CA SER A 4 5.50 -1.58 9.99
C SER A 4 5.79 -2.02 8.54
N LEU A 5 7.06 -2.22 8.14
CA LEU A 5 7.43 -2.53 6.74
C LEU A 5 7.94 -3.97 6.51
N VAL A 6 8.19 -4.76 7.56
CA VAL A 6 8.76 -6.13 7.42
C VAL A 6 7.69 -7.20 7.12
N ARG A 7 6.40 -6.87 7.04
CA ARG A 7 5.40 -7.84 6.52
C ARG A 7 5.43 -7.98 5.01
N MET A 8 6.11 -7.09 4.29
CA MET A 8 6.17 -7.14 2.82
C MET A 8 7.31 -8.03 2.28
N ARG A 9 8.33 -8.45 3.07
CA ARG A 9 9.45 -9.27 2.52
C ARG A 9 10.20 -10.30 3.41
N ALA A 10 9.81 -10.66 4.65
CA ALA A 10 10.40 -11.83 5.36
C ALA A 10 9.69 -12.21 6.69
N ARG A 11 8.57 -12.95 6.66
CA ARG A 11 7.87 -13.42 7.88
C ARG A 11 7.51 -14.91 7.80
N ILE A 12 8.49 -15.79 7.54
CA ILE A 12 8.28 -17.25 7.45
C ILE A 12 8.94 -18.06 8.58
N ALA A 13 9.89 -17.57 9.38
CA ALA A 13 10.49 -18.45 10.40
C ALA A 13 11.02 -17.72 11.64
N ARG A 14 10.15 -17.52 12.64
CA ARG A 14 10.44 -17.52 14.11
C ARG A 14 9.36 -16.74 14.88
N LEU A 15 8.29 -17.43 15.27
CA LEU A 15 7.35 -16.98 16.30
C LEU A 15 6.89 -18.22 17.08
N GLN A 16 7.52 -18.49 18.23
CA GLN A 16 7.02 -19.48 19.20
C GLN A 16 6.27 -18.82 20.37
N SER A 17 5.69 -17.63 20.18
CA SER A 17 4.95 -16.97 21.27
C SER A 17 3.94 -15.91 20.79
N ILE A 18 3.16 -16.19 19.73
CA ILE A 18 2.03 -15.34 19.28
C ILE A 18 0.67 -16.02 19.49
N ASP A 19 0.55 -16.95 20.43
CA ASP A 19 -0.68 -17.74 20.56
C ASP A 19 -1.88 -17.01 21.17
N ARG A 20 -1.84 -15.69 21.45
CA ARG A 20 -3.00 -15.07 22.10
C ARG A 20 -3.19 -13.56 21.99
N TRP A 21 -3.02 -12.93 20.82
CA TRP A 21 -3.62 -11.59 20.68
C TRP A 21 -3.85 -11.07 19.24
N PRO A 22 -5.08 -10.58 18.92
CA PRO A 22 -6.35 -10.71 19.65
C PRO A 22 -7.19 -11.91 19.20
N LEU A 23 -8.18 -12.27 20.03
CA LEU A 23 -9.09 -13.41 19.88
C LEU A 23 -10.16 -13.22 18.76
N PRO A 24 -10.74 -14.32 18.23
CA PRO A 24 -11.25 -14.39 16.85
C PRO A 24 -12.55 -13.65 16.50
N ARG A 25 -13.14 -12.80 17.35
CA ARG A 25 -14.46 -12.20 17.05
C ARG A 25 -14.70 -10.72 17.38
N LEU A 26 -13.80 -10.00 18.08
CA LEU A 26 -14.19 -8.68 18.62
C LEU A 26 -13.08 -7.62 18.69
N VAL A 27 -12.33 -7.42 17.61
CA VAL A 27 -11.59 -6.16 17.45
C VAL A 27 -12.01 -5.54 16.12
N ARG A 28 -13.17 -4.89 16.14
CA ARG A 28 -13.55 -3.93 15.09
C ARG A 28 -12.88 -2.60 15.46
N ASP A 29 -11.55 -2.61 15.43
CA ASP A 29 -10.73 -1.44 15.70
C ASP A 29 -10.86 -0.47 14.51
N PRO A 30 -11.27 0.79 14.72
CA PRO A 30 -11.38 1.78 13.66
C PRO A 30 -10.07 1.95 12.89
N GLU A 31 -8.91 1.81 13.55
CA GLU A 31 -7.62 1.86 12.87
C GLU A 31 -7.44 0.68 11.90
N SER A 32 -7.81 -0.53 12.32
CA SER A 32 -7.81 -1.74 11.48
C SER A 32 -8.76 -1.63 10.28
N GLU A 33 -9.93 -1.00 10.42
CA GLU A 33 -10.84 -0.77 9.29
C GLU A 33 -10.29 0.28 8.30
N ARG A 34 -9.67 1.35 8.81
CA ARG A 34 -8.99 2.35 7.96
C ARG A 34 -7.86 1.72 7.17
N VAL A 35 -7.03 0.90 7.81
CA VAL A 35 -5.95 0.17 7.14
C VAL A 35 -6.51 -0.75 6.05
N ARG A 36 -7.55 -1.53 6.36
CA ARG A 36 -8.18 -2.43 5.37
C ARG A 36 -8.70 -1.69 4.15
N ARG A 37 -9.37 -0.54 4.33
CA ARG A 37 -9.88 0.26 3.21
C ARG A 37 -8.77 0.83 2.33
N ILE A 38 -7.65 1.24 2.91
CA ILE A 38 -6.48 1.68 2.14
C ILE A 38 -5.92 0.50 1.34
N GLU A 39 -5.78 -0.68 1.95
CA GLU A 39 -5.31 -1.89 1.27
C GLU A 39 -6.22 -2.26 0.09
N ASP A 40 -7.53 -2.29 0.31
CA ASP A 40 -8.53 -2.56 -0.74
C ASP A 40 -8.47 -1.51 -1.87
N ALA A 41 -8.29 -0.23 -1.51
CA ALA A 41 -8.15 0.85 -2.49
C ALA A 41 -6.89 0.67 -3.35
N ILE A 42 -5.74 0.31 -2.74
CA ILE A 42 -4.49 0.01 -3.47
C ILE A 42 -4.71 -1.19 -4.39
N VAL A 43 -5.37 -2.25 -3.93
CA VAL A 43 -5.65 -3.45 -4.73
C VAL A 43 -6.54 -3.12 -5.92
N SER A 44 -7.51 -2.20 -5.74
CA SER A 44 -8.44 -1.76 -6.78
C SER A 44 -7.85 -0.87 -7.87
N LEU A 45 -6.60 -0.40 -7.68
CA LEU A 45 -5.93 0.41 -8.70
C LEU A 45 -5.71 -0.40 -9.99
N PRO A 46 -5.79 0.24 -11.17
CA PRO A 46 -5.37 -0.39 -12.42
C PRO A 46 -3.94 -0.93 -12.30
N PRO A 47 -3.62 -2.09 -12.90
CA PRO A 47 -2.35 -2.79 -12.66
C PRO A 47 -1.10 -1.91 -12.80
N GLN A 48 -1.02 -1.14 -13.90
CA GLN A 48 0.11 -0.25 -14.16
C GLN A 48 0.18 0.95 -13.18
N THR A 49 -0.97 1.51 -12.81
CA THR A 49 -1.05 2.57 -11.79
C THR A 49 -0.58 2.06 -10.43
N ARG A 50 -1.00 0.84 -10.07
CA ARG A 50 -0.57 0.19 -8.83
C ARG A 50 0.93 -0.05 -8.83
N GLU A 51 1.48 -0.58 -9.92
CA GLU A 51 2.92 -0.83 -10.06
C GLU A 51 3.76 0.44 -9.91
N VAL A 52 3.40 1.51 -10.63
CA VAL A 52 4.04 2.83 -10.51
C VAL A 52 3.99 3.36 -9.08
N PHE A 53 2.82 3.30 -8.45
CA PHE A 53 2.65 3.73 -7.07
C PHE A 53 3.48 2.90 -6.08
N MET A 54 3.53 1.58 -6.25
CA MET A 54 4.29 0.69 -5.38
C MET A 54 5.81 0.93 -5.52
N MET A 55 6.31 1.09 -6.74
CA MET A 55 7.72 1.44 -7.00
C MET A 55 8.10 2.77 -6.34
N HIS A 56 7.25 3.79 -6.48
CA HIS A 56 7.52 5.07 -5.85
C HIS A 56 7.46 5.00 -4.32
N ARG A 57 6.42 4.34 -3.77
CA ARG A 57 6.11 4.42 -2.34
C ARG A 57 6.89 3.43 -1.47
N PHE A 58 7.16 2.22 -1.98
CA PHE A 58 7.78 1.13 -1.22
C PHE A 58 9.21 0.82 -1.68
N GLU A 59 9.54 1.09 -2.93
CA GLU A 59 10.91 0.96 -3.45
C GLU A 59 11.67 2.31 -3.45
N ASN A 60 11.01 3.42 -3.10
CA ASN A 60 11.57 4.78 -3.11
C ASN A 60 12.19 5.18 -4.46
N LEU A 61 11.66 4.65 -5.57
CA LEU A 61 12.15 5.03 -6.89
C LEU A 61 11.64 6.43 -7.28
N GLY A 62 12.55 7.23 -7.85
CA GLY A 62 12.23 8.51 -8.49
C GLY A 62 11.47 8.31 -9.80
N TYR A 63 10.78 9.36 -10.26
CA TYR A 63 9.92 9.28 -11.44
C TYR A 63 10.71 8.98 -12.72
N ASP A 64 11.94 9.49 -12.82
CA ASP A 64 12.90 9.20 -13.88
C ASP A 64 13.23 7.70 -13.97
N ARG A 65 13.48 7.06 -12.82
CA ARG A 65 13.80 5.63 -12.75
C ARG A 65 12.60 4.76 -13.05
N ILE A 66 11.42 5.16 -12.62
CA ILE A 66 10.16 4.46 -12.93
C ILE A 66 9.85 4.57 -14.42
N ALA A 67 9.95 5.79 -14.98
CA ALA A 67 9.74 6.06 -16.40
C ALA A 67 10.64 5.18 -17.28
N HIS A 68 11.95 5.15 -16.99
CA HIS A 68 12.89 4.29 -17.70
C HIS A 68 12.58 2.80 -17.53
N ARG A 69 12.18 2.35 -16.33
CA ARG A 69 11.97 0.92 -16.04
C ARG A 69 10.72 0.36 -16.72
N LEU A 70 9.68 1.18 -16.87
CA LEU A 70 8.39 0.77 -17.41
C LEU A 70 8.17 1.24 -18.86
N ASP A 71 9.18 1.84 -19.49
CA ASP A 71 9.10 2.45 -20.83
C ASP A 71 7.94 3.46 -20.94
N LEU A 72 7.91 4.39 -19.98
CA LEU A 72 6.90 5.45 -19.87
C LEU A 72 7.55 6.83 -19.94
N SER A 73 6.77 7.86 -20.27
CA SER A 73 7.20 9.23 -20.05
C SER A 73 7.09 9.61 -18.56
N ILE A 74 7.87 10.59 -18.11
CA ILE A 74 7.73 11.14 -16.74
C ILE A 74 6.29 11.66 -16.51
N ALA A 75 5.67 12.27 -17.52
CA ALA A 75 4.29 12.74 -17.45
C ALA A 75 3.27 11.61 -17.29
N ASP A 76 3.53 10.42 -17.83
CA ASP A 76 2.68 9.26 -17.60
C ASP A 76 2.84 8.73 -16.17
N VAL A 77 4.07 8.70 -15.65
CA VAL A 77 4.34 8.36 -14.23
C VAL A 77 3.60 9.31 -13.30
N GLU A 78 3.68 10.62 -13.51
CA GLU A 78 2.93 11.63 -12.76
C GLU A 78 1.42 11.37 -12.80
N ARG A 79 0.88 11.06 -13.98
CA ARG A 79 -0.55 10.77 -14.16
C ARG A 79 -0.97 9.51 -13.40
N HIS A 80 -0.14 8.47 -13.39
CA HIS A 80 -0.38 7.27 -12.60
C HIS A 80 -0.34 7.57 -11.10
N ILE A 81 0.65 8.33 -10.62
CA ILE A 81 0.73 8.74 -9.21
C ILE A 81 -0.51 9.57 -8.81
N ALA A 82 -0.91 10.55 -9.62
CA ALA A 82 -2.10 11.36 -9.36
C ALA A 82 -3.38 10.50 -9.28
N LYS A 83 -3.55 9.56 -10.22
CA LYS A 83 -4.68 8.60 -10.20
C LYS A 83 -4.68 7.73 -8.93
N ALA A 84 -3.51 7.26 -8.51
CA ALA A 84 -3.38 6.47 -7.30
C ALA A 84 -3.78 7.29 -6.06
N LEU A 85 -3.23 8.50 -5.92
CA LEU A 85 -3.53 9.39 -4.79
C LEU A 85 -5.02 9.76 -4.73
N LEU A 86 -5.64 10.12 -5.87
CA LEU A 86 -7.06 10.43 -5.92
C LEU A 86 -7.93 9.27 -5.42
N ARG A 87 -7.61 8.03 -5.85
CA ARG A 87 -8.34 6.84 -5.42
C ARG A 87 -8.18 6.58 -3.92
N LEU A 88 -6.98 6.77 -3.40
CA LEU A 88 -6.69 6.59 -1.97
C LEU A 88 -7.34 7.68 -1.12
N CYS A 89 -7.37 8.93 -1.58
CA CYS A 89 -8.08 10.02 -0.92
C CYS A 89 -9.58 9.71 -0.81
N HIS A 90 -10.24 9.28 -1.89
CA HIS A 90 -11.66 8.92 -1.83
C HIS A 90 -11.94 7.77 -0.85
N ALA A 91 -11.08 6.75 -0.81
CA ALA A 91 -11.23 5.66 0.15
C ALA A 91 -11.08 6.11 1.62
N LEU A 92 -10.44 7.26 1.85
CA LEU A 92 -10.26 7.88 3.16
C LEU A 92 -11.31 8.93 3.49
N GLU A 93 -11.90 9.60 2.48
CA GLU A 93 -13.00 10.56 2.65
C GLU A 93 -14.30 9.89 3.10
N ASP A 94 -14.53 8.62 2.72
CA ASP A 94 -15.64 7.78 3.23
C ASP A 94 -15.62 7.53 4.76
N ILE A 95 -14.70 8.18 5.50
CA ILE A 95 -14.49 8.07 6.95
C ILE A 95 -14.74 9.40 7.69
N LEU A 96 -14.82 10.54 6.98
CA LEU A 96 -15.07 11.87 7.56
C LEU A 96 -16.54 12.27 7.45
#